data_AF-A0A7Z9DZB7-F1
#
_entry.id   AF-A0A7Z9DZB7-F1
#
_cell.length_a   1.000
_cell.length_b   1.000
_cell.length_c   1.000
_cell.angle_alpha   90.00
_cell.angle_beta   90.00
_cell.angle_gamma   90.00
#
_symmetry.space_group_name_H-M   'P 1'
#
loop_
_entity.id
_entity.type
_entity.pdbx_description
1 polymer ?
#
loop_
_entity_poly.entity_id
_entity_poly.type
_entity_poly.pdbx_seq_one_letter_code
_entity_poly.pdbx_strand_id
1 'polypeptide(L)'
;MNSQSGSNFTASERLESLKAGIIAGFCVGLSHFILSWVNLWLGDTSVNVLFSTPLAGVSGFLFGVTYRYIIRGDDNPQLKLGGIFAFGLVRALAEIEVLLNAPTPLEQIILLGGESLLLFAIAGFILDIALQKGWVKPFK
;
A
#
# COMPACT_ATOMS: atom_id res chain seq x y z
N MET A 1 -29.30 -30.94 11.33
CA MET A 1 -28.47 -30.25 10.34
C MET A 1 -27.66 -29.19 11.06
N ASN A 2 -26.35 -29.38 11.17
CA ASN A 2 -25.46 -28.55 11.99
C ASN A 2 -25.11 -27.25 11.25
N SER A 3 -25.63 -26.13 11.74
CA SER A 3 -25.35 -24.77 11.28
C SER A 3 -24.06 -24.22 11.91
N GLN A 4 -22.91 -24.79 11.54
CA GLN A 4 -21.58 -24.27 11.90
C GLN A 4 -20.68 -24.28 10.65
N SER A 5 -21.08 -23.52 9.63
CA SER A 5 -20.20 -23.14 8.51
C SER A 5 -19.92 -21.64 8.62
N GLY A 6 -19.16 -21.26 9.64
CA GLY A 6 -18.74 -19.89 9.90
C GLY A 6 -17.22 -19.81 9.85
N SER A 7 -16.65 -19.70 8.64
CA SER A 7 -15.25 -19.38 8.31
C SER A 7 -14.13 -19.98 9.19
N ASN A 8 -13.30 -20.84 8.61
CA ASN A 8 -12.06 -21.39 9.18
C ASN A 8 -10.92 -20.36 9.40
N PHE A 9 -11.23 -19.12 9.79
CA PHE A 9 -10.25 -18.12 10.20
C PHE A 9 -10.46 -17.81 11.68
N THR A 10 -9.42 -18.00 12.48
CA THR A 10 -9.50 -17.68 13.92
C THR A 10 -9.68 -16.16 14.05
N ALA A 11 -10.56 -15.69 14.94
CA ALA A 11 -10.78 -14.25 15.16
C ALA A 11 -9.47 -13.47 15.38
N SER A 12 -8.49 -14.11 16.02
CA SER A 12 -7.12 -13.63 16.19
C SER A 12 -6.40 -13.34 14.87
N GLU A 13 -6.55 -14.18 13.85
CA GLU A 13 -5.89 -13.97 12.55
C GLU A 13 -6.46 -12.78 11.81
N ARG A 14 -7.77 -12.53 11.95
CA ARG A 14 -8.43 -11.36 11.36
C ARG A 14 -7.93 -10.07 11.99
N LEU A 15 -7.75 -10.05 13.32
CA LEU A 15 -7.21 -8.90 14.04
C LEU A 15 -5.77 -8.59 13.65
N GLU A 16 -4.94 -9.61 13.47
CA GLU A 16 -3.54 -9.42 13.02
C GLU A 16 -3.46 -8.90 11.58
N SER A 17 -4.34 -9.36 10.68
CA SER A 17 -4.45 -8.79 9.33
C SER A 17 -4.94 -7.34 9.35
N LEU A 18 -5.92 -7.02 10.20
CA LEU A 18 -6.40 -5.66 10.38
C LEU A 18 -5.27 -4.74 10.88
N LYS A 19 -4.45 -5.21 11.83
CA LYS A 19 -3.28 -4.47 12.34
C LYS A 19 -2.25 -4.21 11.24
N ALA A 20 -1.93 -5.23 10.43
CA ALA A 20 -1.04 -5.07 9.28
C ALA A 20 -1.58 -4.03 8.29
N GLY A 21 -2.86 -4.13 7.96
CA GLY A 21 -3.54 -3.15 7.11
C GLY A 21 -3.46 -1.73 7.66
N ILE A 22 -3.75 -1.51 8.95
CA ILE A 22 -3.69 -0.18 9.57
C ILE A 22 -2.27 0.40 9.50
N ILE A 23 -1.24 -0.39 9.82
CA ILE A 23 0.16 0.07 9.76
C ILE A 23 0.52 0.50 8.34
N ALA A 24 0.20 -0.34 7.35
CA ALA A 24 0.50 -0.07 5.94
C ALA A 24 -0.28 1.12 5.41
N GLY A 25 -1.58 1.18 5.68
CA GLY A 25 -2.46 2.28 5.26
C GLY A 25 -2.05 3.60 5.88
N PHE A 26 -1.66 3.60 7.16
CA PHE A 26 -1.13 4.80 7.81
C PHE A 26 0.20 5.24 7.20
N CYS A 27 1.11 4.31 6.89
CA CYS A 27 2.39 4.64 6.26
C CYS A 27 2.21 5.22 4.86
N VAL A 28 1.41 4.57 4.01
CA VAL A 28 1.15 5.06 2.65
C VAL A 28 0.40 6.38 2.68
N GLY A 29 -0.62 6.51 3.52
CA GLY A 29 -1.39 7.74 3.68
C GLY A 29 -0.53 8.91 4.17
N LEU A 30 0.29 8.70 5.20
CA LEU A 30 1.19 9.74 5.73
C LEU A 30 2.24 10.14 4.69
N SER A 31 2.83 9.17 4.00
CA SER A 31 3.85 9.44 2.98
C SER A 31 3.25 10.24 1.81
N HIS A 32 2.07 9.85 1.31
CA HIS A 32 1.37 10.58 0.26
C HIS A 32 0.93 11.98 0.70
N PHE A 33 0.54 12.14 1.97
CA PHE A 33 0.24 13.44 2.55
C PHE A 33 1.47 14.36 2.54
N ILE A 34 2.62 13.87 2.99
CA ILE A 34 3.88 14.63 2.99
C ILE A 34 4.27 15.03 1.56
N LEU A 35 4.19 14.09 0.62
CA LEU A 35 4.52 14.34 -0.80
C LEU A 35 3.58 15.36 -1.44
N SER A 36 2.28 15.24 -1.18
CA SER A 36 1.28 16.23 -1.60
C SER A 36 1.57 17.61 -1.02
N TRP A 37 2.03 17.68 0.24
CA TRP A 37 2.37 18.94 0.89
C TRP A 37 3.61 19.59 0.27
N VAL A 38 4.61 18.79 -0.11
CA VAL A 38 5.80 19.26 -0.85
C VAL A 38 5.40 19.77 -2.24
N ASN A 39 4.54 19.05 -2.96
CA ASN A 39 4.05 19.47 -4.28
C ASN A 39 3.27 20.80 -4.23
N LEU A 40 2.44 20.99 -3.22
CA LEU A 40 1.76 22.26 -2.97
C LEU A 40 2.75 23.41 -2.73
N TRP A 41 3.83 23.14 -1.98
CA TRP A 41 4.86 24.15 -1.71
C TRP A 41 5.68 24.51 -2.96
N LEU A 42 5.86 23.56 -3.88
CA LEU A 42 6.51 23.75 -5.18
C LEU A 42 5.61 24.45 -6.22
N GLY A 43 4.34 24.73 -5.88
CA GLY A 43 3.42 25.48 -6.73
C GLY A 43 2.59 24.64 -7.69
N ASP A 44 2.54 23.31 -7.52
CA ASP A 44 1.65 22.44 -8.30
C ASP A 44 0.26 22.36 -7.61
N THR A 45 -0.75 22.98 -8.21
CA THR A 45 -2.10 23.16 -7.63
C THR A 45 -3.09 22.05 -7.98
N SER A 46 -2.64 20.96 -8.58
CA SER A 46 -3.53 20.02 -9.29
C SER A 46 -4.12 18.89 -8.41
N VAL A 47 -3.60 18.69 -7.20
CA VAL A 47 -3.94 17.52 -6.38
C VAL A 47 -4.97 17.84 -5.29
N ASN A 48 -6.13 17.17 -5.37
CA ASN A 48 -7.15 17.25 -4.33
C ASN A 48 -6.74 16.37 -3.13
N VAL A 49 -5.84 16.90 -2.30
CA VAL A 49 -5.21 16.20 -1.16
C VAL A 49 -6.24 15.60 -0.20
N LEU A 50 -7.41 16.23 -0.10
CA LEU A 50 -8.53 15.79 0.74
C LEU A 50 -9.08 14.42 0.31
N PHE A 51 -9.09 14.13 -0.99
CA PHE A 51 -9.57 12.85 -1.53
C PHE A 51 -8.41 11.89 -1.86
N SER A 52 -7.27 12.39 -2.33
CA SER A 52 -6.15 11.51 -2.72
C SER A 52 -5.51 10.82 -1.51
N THR A 53 -5.41 11.50 -0.37
CA THR A 53 -4.78 10.95 0.85
C THR A 53 -5.55 9.76 1.44
N PRO A 54 -6.88 9.84 1.66
CA PRO A 54 -7.65 8.67 2.10
C PRO A 54 -7.61 7.53 1.09
N LEU A 55 -7.66 7.81 -0.22
CA LEU A 55 -7.58 6.78 -1.26
C LEU A 55 -6.22 6.05 -1.24
N ALA A 56 -5.13 6.81 -1.10
CA ALA A 56 -3.80 6.24 -0.93
C ALA A 56 -3.71 5.39 0.34
N GLY A 57 -4.27 5.88 1.45
CA GLY A 57 -4.35 5.14 2.71
C GLY A 57 -5.13 3.83 2.60
N VAL A 58 -6.29 3.84 1.92
CA VAL A 58 -7.07 2.63 1.65
C VAL A 58 -6.30 1.65 0.76
N SER A 59 -5.61 2.15 -0.27
CA SER A 59 -4.75 1.32 -1.13
C SER A 59 -3.62 0.66 -0.35
N GLY A 60 -2.94 1.42 0.53
CA GLY A 60 -1.94 0.90 1.46
C GLY A 60 -2.53 -0.09 2.47
N PHE A 61 -3.75 0.13 2.94
CA PHE A 61 -4.45 -0.79 3.83
C PHE A 61 -4.71 -2.14 3.16
N LEU A 62 -5.25 -2.13 1.94
CA LEU A 62 -5.46 -3.36 1.16
C LEU A 62 -4.14 -4.09 0.92
N PHE A 63 -3.09 -3.35 0.55
CA PHE A 63 -1.76 -3.92 0.40
C PHE A 63 -1.27 -4.58 1.69
N GLY A 64 -1.38 -3.92 2.85
CA GLY A 64 -0.90 -4.48 4.12
C GLY A 64 -1.63 -5.75 4.55
N VAL A 65 -2.95 -5.80 4.34
CA VAL A 65 -3.74 -7.01 4.57
C VAL A 65 -3.24 -8.14 3.66
N THR A 66 -3.14 -7.89 2.35
CA THR A 66 -2.71 -8.90 1.37
C THR A 66 -1.27 -9.34 1.56
N TYR A 67 -0.37 -8.40 1.87
CA TYR A 67 1.05 -8.66 2.08
C TYR A 67 1.29 -9.65 3.22
N ARG A 68 0.51 -9.58 4.31
CA ARG A 68 0.56 -10.57 5.39
C ARG A 68 0.22 -11.99 4.93
N TYR A 69 -0.70 -12.14 3.96
CA TYR A 69 -1.03 -13.44 3.38
C TYR A 69 0.04 -13.95 2.41
N ILE A 70 0.73 -13.03 1.71
CA ILE A 70 1.82 -13.37 0.79
C ILE A 70 3.04 -13.89 1.57
N ILE A 71 3.45 -13.20 2.65
CA ILE A 71 4.62 -13.58 3.47
C ILE A 71 4.24 -14.64 4.52
N ARG A 72 3.68 -15.77 4.08
CA ARG A 72 3.34 -16.91 4.92
C ARG A 72 4.57 -17.77 5.18
N GLY A 73 5.41 -17.38 6.14
CA GLY A 73 6.50 -18.22 6.68
C GLY A 73 7.64 -18.59 5.73
N ASP A 74 7.47 -18.43 4.41
CA ASP A 74 8.52 -18.60 3.41
C ASP A 74 9.32 -17.32 3.24
N ASP A 75 10.64 -17.43 3.43
CA ASP A 75 11.60 -16.34 3.24
C ASP A 75 12.00 -16.25 1.76
N ASN A 76 11.00 -16.07 0.88
CA ASN A 76 11.23 -15.90 -0.55
C ASN A 76 11.25 -14.40 -0.91
N PRO A 77 12.45 -13.80 -1.15
CA PRO A 77 12.55 -12.39 -1.47
C PRO A 77 11.86 -12.02 -2.78
N GLN A 78 11.74 -12.94 -3.74
CA GLN A 78 11.06 -12.70 -5.00
C GLN A 78 9.55 -12.55 -4.82
N LEU A 79 8.95 -13.32 -3.90
CA LEU A 79 7.51 -13.23 -3.60
C LEU A 79 7.17 -11.89 -2.94
N LYS A 80 8.04 -11.44 -2.04
CA LYS A 80 7.93 -10.16 -1.35
C LYS A 80 8.03 -8.97 -2.28
N LEU A 81 9.07 -8.94 -3.11
CA LEU A 81 9.25 -7.90 -4.11
C LEU A 81 8.10 -7.93 -5.12
N GLY A 82 7.72 -9.11 -5.62
CA GLY A 82 6.60 -9.26 -6.54
C GLY A 82 5.29 -8.69 -6.00
N GLY A 83 4.99 -8.92 -4.71
CA GLY A 83 3.81 -8.34 -4.05
C GLY A 83 3.85 -6.81 -3.99
N ILE A 84 5.00 -6.23 -3.64
CA ILE A 84 5.20 -4.77 -3.62
C ILE A 84 5.05 -4.19 -5.03
N PHE A 85 5.71 -4.79 -6.03
CA PHE A 85 5.66 -4.35 -7.42
C PHE A 85 4.25 -4.45 -8.00
N ALA A 86 3.49 -5.51 -7.70
CA ALA A 86 2.12 -5.65 -8.20
C ALA A 86 1.22 -4.49 -7.77
N PHE A 87 1.23 -4.12 -6.49
CA PHE A 87 0.43 -3.01 -6.00
C PHE A 87 0.96 -1.64 -6.44
N GLY A 88 2.28 -1.45 -6.41
CA GLY A 88 2.91 -0.20 -6.84
C GLY A 88 2.73 0.08 -8.33
N LEU A 89 2.90 -0.93 -9.19
CA LEU A 89 2.70 -0.79 -10.63
C LEU A 89 1.23 -0.58 -10.99
N VAL A 90 0.30 -1.34 -10.40
CA VAL A 90 -1.14 -1.14 -10.68
C VAL A 90 -1.57 0.28 -10.32
N ARG A 91 -1.09 0.83 -9.19
CA ARG A 91 -1.34 2.23 -8.83
C ARG A 91 -0.68 3.20 -9.81
N ALA A 92 0.60 3.01 -10.11
CA ALA A 92 1.34 3.87 -11.04
C ALA A 92 0.67 3.91 -12.43
N LEU A 93 0.27 2.76 -12.96
CA LEU A 93 -0.43 2.68 -14.25
C LEU A 93 -1.76 3.44 -14.22
N ALA A 94 -2.53 3.35 -13.13
CA ALA A 94 -3.78 4.10 -12.99
C ALA A 94 -3.54 5.63 -12.97
N GLU A 95 -2.49 6.09 -12.30
CA GLU A 95 -2.11 7.52 -12.30
C GLU A 95 -1.63 7.98 -13.68
N ILE A 96 -0.84 7.15 -14.38
CA ILE A 96 -0.38 7.41 -15.76
C ILE A 96 -1.57 7.51 -16.72
N GLU A 97 -2.56 6.62 -16.62
CA GLU A 97 -3.76 6.65 -17.45
C GLU A 97 -4.52 7.98 -17.32
N VAL A 98 -4.64 8.50 -16.09
CA VAL A 98 -5.25 9.81 -15.85
C VAL A 98 -4.40 10.94 -16.44
N LEU A 99 -3.07 10.89 -16.26
CA LEU A 99 -2.15 11.91 -16.76
C LEU A 99 -2.05 11.94 -18.29
N LEU A 100 -2.14 10.80 -18.97
CA LEU A 100 -2.14 10.71 -20.44
C LEU A 100 -3.36 11.39 -21.07
N ASN A 101 -4.47 11.47 -20.34
CA ASN A 101 -5.68 12.19 -20.78
C ASN A 101 -5.60 13.70 -20.50
N ALA A 102 -4.53 14.17 -19.85
CA ALA A 102 -4.26 15.57 -19.59
C ALA A 102 -2.99 16.03 -20.34
N PRO A 103 -2.86 17.32 -20.67
CA PRO A 103 -1.63 17.85 -21.27
C PRO A 103 -0.52 17.97 -20.22
N THR A 104 0.00 16.83 -19.77
CA THR A 104 1.06 16.75 -18.76
C THR A 104 2.41 16.37 -19.37
N PRO A 105 3.51 16.98 -18.92
CA PRO A 105 4.86 16.65 -19.40
C PRO A 105 5.28 15.25 -18.93
N LEU A 106 6.05 14.56 -19.78
CA LEU A 106 6.51 13.19 -19.53
C LEU A 106 7.29 13.04 -18.21
N GLU A 107 8.01 14.07 -17.79
CA GLU A 107 8.78 14.09 -16.54
C GLU A 107 7.87 13.93 -15.31
N GLN A 108 6.70 14.57 -15.30
CA GLN A 108 5.73 14.44 -14.20
C GLN A 108 5.11 13.04 -14.17
N ILE A 109 4.86 12.44 -15.34
CA ILE A 109 4.32 11.07 -15.46
C ILE A 109 5.28 10.07 -14.81
N ILE A 110 6.57 10.17 -15.12
CA ILE A 110 7.61 9.28 -14.58
C ILE A 110 7.78 9.50 -13.08
N LEU A 111 7.79 10.77 -12.64
CA LEU A 111 7.92 11.13 -11.23
C LEU A 111 6.78 10.56 -10.39
N LEU A 112 5.54 10.74 -10.82
CA LEU A 112 4.34 10.30 -10.10
C LEU A 112 4.22 8.76 -10.08
N GLY A 113 4.50 8.11 -11.21
CA GLY A 113 4.56 6.64 -11.27
C GLY A 113 5.66 6.07 -10.36
N GLY A 114 6.83 6.72 -10.32
CA GLY A 114 7.93 6.39 -9.41
C GLY A 114 7.57 6.59 -7.94
N GLU A 115 6.84 7.67 -7.63
CA GLU A 115 6.32 7.96 -6.29
C GLU A 115 5.45 6.81 -5.78
N SER A 116 4.49 6.36 -6.60
CA SER A 116 3.63 5.23 -6.29
C SER A 116 4.42 3.95 -5.98
N LEU A 117 5.45 3.65 -6.76
CA LEU A 117 6.28 2.47 -6.52
C LEU A 117 7.09 2.59 -5.22
N LEU A 118 7.65 3.77 -4.95
CA LEU A 118 8.39 4.06 -3.72
C LEU A 118 7.49 3.97 -2.47
N LEU A 119 6.26 4.48 -2.54
CA LEU A 119 5.29 4.43 -1.45
C LEU A 119 5.03 2.98 -1.00
N PHE A 120 4.77 2.08 -1.94
CA PHE A 120 4.54 0.67 -1.62
C PHE A 120 5.81 -0.06 -1.21
N ALA A 121 6.97 0.31 -1.74
CA ALA A 121 8.25 -0.23 -1.30
C ALA A 121 8.54 0.11 0.16
N ILE A 122 8.33 1.37 0.55
CA ILE A 122 8.47 1.83 1.94
C ILE A 122 7.46 1.11 2.84
N ALA A 123 6.19 1.01 2.42
CA ALA A 123 5.17 0.30 3.19
C ALA A 123 5.50 -1.19 3.38
N GLY A 124 5.97 -1.86 2.33
CA GLY A 124 6.41 -3.25 2.38
C GLY A 124 7.61 -3.46 3.31
N PHE A 125 8.57 -2.54 3.29
CA PHE A 125 9.72 -2.56 4.20
C PHE A 125 9.30 -2.35 5.67
N ILE A 126 8.38 -1.43 5.94
CA ILE A 126 7.87 -1.19 7.30
C ILE A 126 7.07 -2.41 7.80
N LEU A 127 6.26 -3.02 6.95
CA LEU A 127 5.54 -4.25 7.29
C LEU A 127 6.50 -5.41 7.57
N ASP A 128 7.58 -5.52 6.81
CA ASP A 128 8.61 -6.52 7.04
C ASP A 128 9.27 -6.34 8.41
N ILE A 129 9.64 -5.11 8.77
CA ILE A 129 10.14 -4.80 10.11
C ILE A 129 9.09 -5.13 11.18
N ALA A 130 7.82 -4.82 10.93
CA ALA A 130 6.73 -5.13 11.86
C ALA A 130 6.54 -6.64 12.05
N LEU A 131 6.71 -7.44 10.99
CA LEU A 131 6.67 -8.90 11.05
C LEU A 131 7.90 -9.46 11.80
N GLN A 132 9.11 -8.98 11.48
CA GLN A 132 10.35 -9.42 12.15
C GLN A 132 10.38 -9.07 13.64
N LYS A 133 9.88 -7.89 14.02
CA LYS A 133 9.75 -7.48 15.43
C LYS A 133 8.60 -8.17 16.17
N GLY A 134 7.82 -9.01 15.49
CA GLY A 134 6.65 -9.68 16.07
C GLY A 134 5.49 -8.73 16.42
N TRP A 135 5.51 -7.50 15.89
CA TRP A 135 4.40 -6.56 16.04
C TRP A 135 3.16 -7.05 15.31
N VAL A 136 3.35 -7.79 14.21
CA VAL A 136 2.30 -8.54 13.51
C VAL A 136 2.76 -9.99 13.45
N LYS A 137 1.89 -10.92 13.82
CA LYS A 137 2.23 -12.34 13.70
C LYS A 137 2.11 -12.79 12.24
N PRO A 138 3.10 -13.52 11.70
CA PRO A 138 2.97 -14.15 10.39
C PRO A 138 1.74 -15.06 10.39
N PHE A 139 1.06 -15.14 9.26
CA PHE A 139 -0.10 -16.01 9.11
C PHE A 139 0.36 -17.47 9.19
N LYS A 140 -0.35 -18.31 9.96
CA LYS A 140 -0.04 -19.75 10.11
C LYS A 140 -0.92 -20.62 9.23
#